data_AF-A0A7C7QSR9-F1
#
_entry.id   AF-A0A7C7QSR9-F1
#
_cell.length_a   1.000
_cell.length_b   1.000
_cell.length_c   1.000
_cell.angle_alpha   90.00
_cell.angle_beta   90.00
_cell.angle_gamma   90.00
#
_symmetry.space_group_name_H-M   'P 1'
#
loop_
_entity.id
_entity.type
_entity.pdbx_description
1 polymer ?
#
loop_
_entity_poly.entity_id
_entity_poly.type
_entity_poly.pdbx_seq_one_letter_code
_entity_poly.pdbx_strand_id
1 'polypeptide(L)'
;EKGEVDINKARMGVAVIDYNSCIAFWGLQCDACVRACPLMHKAIYIDVRRNRRTGKHAMLVPVVDPDYCTGCGLCEFVCPTDKPAIFVLPRDVALGKIGKHYVRGWMETEENVEEKIKEREKELQKWQPKTPEDYLNTGDLLDE
;
A
#
# COMPACT_ATOMS: atom_id res chain seq x y z
N GLU A 1 26.93 29.39 11.97
CA GLU A 1 25.54 28.91 11.94
C GLU A 1 25.51 27.54 11.29
N LYS A 2 25.29 26.46 12.06
CA LYS A 2 25.20 25.10 11.50
C LYS A 2 23.81 24.94 10.91
N GLY A 3 23.69 24.90 9.59
CA GLY A 3 22.43 24.59 8.92
C GLY A 3 21.95 23.21 9.37
N GLU A 4 20.86 23.17 10.14
CA GLU A 4 20.25 21.94 10.61
C GLU A 4 19.70 21.15 9.42
N VAL A 5 20.23 19.96 9.21
CA VAL A 5 19.83 19.09 8.09
C VAL A 5 18.58 18.32 8.53
N ASP A 6 17.43 18.63 7.94
CA ASP A 6 16.14 18.02 8.29
C ASP A 6 15.95 16.69 7.56
N ILE A 7 15.98 15.59 8.33
CA ILE A 7 15.78 14.23 7.81
C ILE A 7 14.41 14.06 7.15
N ASN A 8 13.38 14.82 7.54
CA ASN A 8 12.04 14.70 6.98
C ASN A 8 11.97 15.13 5.51
N LYS A 9 12.93 15.95 5.06
CA LYS A 9 13.04 16.41 3.66
C LYS A 9 13.79 15.42 2.78
N ALA A 10 14.50 14.45 3.37
CA ALA A 10 15.21 13.45 2.59
C ALA A 10 14.24 12.43 1.96
N ARG A 11 14.51 12.07 0.70
CA ARG A 11 13.75 11.08 -0.08
C ARG A 11 14.73 10.19 -0.86
N MET A 12 15.48 9.36 -0.14
CA MET A 12 16.49 8.47 -0.73
C MET A 12 15.90 7.16 -1.25
N GLY A 13 14.83 6.67 -0.61
CA GLY A 13 14.18 5.40 -0.97
C GLY A 13 13.01 5.08 -0.05
N VAL A 14 12.53 3.84 -0.14
CA VAL A 14 11.51 3.25 0.74
C VAL A 14 12.02 1.90 1.24
N ALA A 15 11.87 1.66 2.54
CA ALA A 15 12.19 0.38 3.13
C ALA A 15 11.11 -0.66 2.78
N VAL A 16 11.55 -1.82 2.31
CA VAL A 16 10.71 -2.96 1.94
C VAL A 16 11.08 -4.13 2.85
N ILE A 17 10.07 -4.86 3.31
CA ILE A 17 10.24 -5.99 4.24
C ILE A 17 9.98 -7.29 3.48
N ASP A 18 10.95 -8.20 3.53
CA ASP A 18 10.74 -9.60 3.16
C ASP A 18 10.08 -10.34 4.34
N TYR A 19 8.78 -10.60 4.19
CA TYR A 19 7.98 -11.30 5.19
C TYR A 19 8.43 -12.76 5.41
N ASN A 20 9.10 -13.38 4.44
CA ASN A 20 9.56 -14.77 4.58
C ASN A 20 10.80 -14.88 5.46
N SER A 21 11.69 -13.87 5.42
CA SER A 21 12.93 -13.86 6.21
C SER A 21 12.80 -13.09 7.52
N CYS A 22 11.75 -12.29 7.70
CA CYS A 22 11.57 -11.47 8.89
C CYS A 22 11.10 -12.32 10.09
N ILE A 23 11.93 -12.41 11.13
CA ILE A 23 11.62 -13.18 12.36
C ILE A 23 10.37 -12.67 13.09
N ALA A 24 10.02 -11.38 12.92
CA ALA A 24 8.78 -10.82 13.47
C ALA A 24 7.53 -11.43 12.83
N PHE A 25 7.58 -11.72 11.52
CA PHE A 25 6.50 -12.41 10.80
C PHE A 25 6.41 -13.89 11.16
N TRP A 26 7.47 -14.49 11.71
CA TRP A 26 7.43 -15.84 12.29
C TRP A 26 6.81 -15.87 13.70
N GLY A 27 6.52 -14.69 14.27
CA GLY A 27 5.94 -14.53 15.60
C GLY A 27 6.97 -14.43 16.72
N LEU A 28 8.26 -14.23 16.41
CA LEU A 28 9.23 -13.83 17.41
C LEU A 28 9.06 -12.33 17.72
N GLN A 29 9.32 -11.95 18.97
CA GLN A 29 9.23 -10.56 19.39
C GLN A 29 10.48 -9.79 18.94
N CYS A 30 10.43 -9.22 17.74
CA CYS A 30 11.50 -8.38 17.18
C CYS A 30 10.94 -7.02 16.74
N ASP A 31 11.58 -5.95 17.20
CA ASP A 31 11.22 -4.55 16.95
C ASP A 31 12.44 -3.70 16.57
N ALA A 32 13.58 -4.33 16.24
CA ALA A 32 14.86 -3.66 16.06
C ALA A 32 14.80 -2.54 15.01
N CYS A 33 14.21 -2.83 13.84
CA CYS A 33 14.04 -1.85 12.76
C CYS A 33 13.14 -0.68 13.16
N VAL A 34 12.11 -0.94 13.98
CA VAL A 34 11.19 0.09 14.48
C VAL A 34 11.94 1.01 15.44
N ARG A 35 12.65 0.44 16.41
CA ARG A 35 13.42 1.20 17.40
C ARG A 35 14.58 2.00 16.81
N ALA A 36 15.17 1.52 15.72
CA ALA A 36 16.26 2.21 15.04
C ALA A 36 15.79 3.36 14.13
N CYS A 37 14.50 3.42 13.79
CA CYS A 37 14.01 4.44 12.88
C CYS A 37 13.96 5.82 13.55
N PRO A 38 14.55 6.87 12.95
CA PRO A 38 14.41 8.25 13.44
C PRO A 38 12.97 8.76 13.44
N LEU A 39 12.12 8.17 12.60
CA LEU A 39 10.70 8.49 12.45
C LEU A 39 9.82 7.32 12.93
N MET A 40 10.20 6.72 14.07
CA MET A 40 9.45 5.65 14.73
C MET A 40 7.98 6.05 14.92
N HIS A 41 7.07 5.09 14.76
CA HIS A 41 5.61 5.27 14.81
C HIS A 41 5.02 6.18 13.71
N LYS A 42 5.84 6.66 12.78
CA LYS A 42 5.40 7.39 11.57
C LYS A 42 5.81 6.64 10.31
N ALA A 43 7.12 6.54 10.06
CA ALA A 43 7.66 5.85 8.88
C ALA A 43 7.68 4.33 9.02
N ILE A 44 7.81 3.83 10.25
CA ILE A 44 7.70 2.41 10.55
C ILE A 44 7.03 2.25 11.91
N TYR A 45 6.08 1.33 11.99
CA TYR A 45 5.29 1.07 13.19
C TYR A 45 5.00 -0.42 13.33
N ILE A 46 4.51 -0.82 14.50
CA ILE A 46 4.13 -2.19 14.79
C ILE A 46 2.63 -2.35 14.52
N ASP A 47 2.29 -3.29 13.65
CA ASP A 47 0.94 -3.78 13.43
C ASP A 47 0.73 -5.07 14.22
N VAL A 48 -0.34 -5.12 15.00
CA VAL A 48 -0.66 -6.25 15.88
C VAL A 48 -1.58 -7.20 15.14
N ARG A 49 -1.05 -8.35 14.71
CA ARG A 49 -1.79 -9.37 13.97
C ARG A 49 -2.10 -10.58 14.83
N ARG A 50 -3.22 -11.25 14.58
CA ARG A 50 -3.54 -12.50 15.26
C ARG A 50 -2.70 -13.66 14.69
N ASN A 51 -2.02 -14.42 15.53
CA ASN A 51 -1.30 -15.61 15.09
C ASN A 51 -2.28 -16.73 14.72
N ARG A 52 -2.38 -17.06 13.43
CA ARG A 52 -3.31 -18.11 12.94
C ARG A 52 -2.95 -19.51 13.44
N ARG A 53 -1.67 -19.80 13.72
CA ARG A 53 -1.19 -21.11 14.17
C ARG A 53 -1.59 -21.42 15.62
N THR A 54 -1.45 -20.44 16.52
CA THR A 54 -1.70 -20.66 17.95
C THR A 54 -3.02 -20.09 18.43
N GLY A 55 -3.63 -19.16 17.69
CA GLY A 55 -4.93 -18.55 18.00
C GLY A 55 -4.97 -17.66 19.25
N LYS A 56 -3.94 -17.74 20.12
CA LYS A 56 -3.83 -17.11 21.43
C LYS A 56 -2.80 -15.97 21.48
N HIS A 57 -1.73 -16.04 20.69
CA HIS A 57 -0.67 -15.03 20.70
C HIS A 57 -0.87 -14.00 19.57
N ALA A 58 -0.49 -12.76 19.84
CA ALA A 58 -0.37 -11.73 18.82
C ALA A 58 1.03 -11.78 18.17
N MET A 59 1.10 -11.48 16.89
CA MET A 59 2.34 -11.21 16.16
C MET A 59 2.50 -9.71 16.04
N LEU A 60 3.67 -9.21 16.42
CA LEU A 60 4.02 -7.80 16.33
C LEU A 60 4.83 -7.62 15.05
N VAL A 61 4.17 -7.28 13.94
CA VAL A 61 4.84 -7.19 12.65
C VAL A 61 5.17 -5.74 12.32
N PRO A 62 6.40 -5.43 11.88
CA PRO A 62 6.74 -4.10 11.40
C PRO A 62 6.01 -3.80 10.08
N VAL A 63 5.46 -2.60 9.97
CA VAL A 63 4.86 -2.04 8.75
C VAL A 63 5.53 -0.71 8.45
N VAL A 64 5.93 -0.53 7.19
CA VAL A 64 6.55 0.70 6.70
C VAL A 64 5.49 1.56 6.02
N ASP A 65 5.41 2.81 6.42
CA ASP A 65 4.64 3.83 5.71
C ASP A 65 5.57 4.54 4.70
N PRO A 66 5.35 4.37 3.39
CA PRO A 66 6.20 4.96 2.38
C PRO A 66 6.14 6.49 2.34
N ASP A 67 5.06 7.12 2.81
CA ASP A 67 4.89 8.58 2.75
C ASP A 67 5.85 9.30 3.70
N TYR A 68 6.12 8.68 4.84
CA TYR A 68 7.07 9.18 5.84
C TYR A 68 8.46 8.54 5.73
N CYS A 69 8.59 7.37 5.08
CA CYS A 69 9.89 6.72 4.93
C CYS A 69 10.84 7.58 4.07
N THR A 70 11.99 7.92 4.67
CA THR A 70 13.04 8.72 4.03
C THR A 70 14.07 7.87 3.30
N GLY A 71 14.10 6.55 3.56
CA GLY A 71 15.06 5.61 2.97
C GLY A 71 16.48 5.72 3.57
N CYS A 72 16.62 6.06 4.85
CA CYS A 72 17.93 6.23 5.50
C CYS A 72 18.76 4.95 5.71
N GLY A 73 18.18 3.76 5.52
CA GLY A 73 18.90 2.48 5.60
C GLY A 73 19.24 1.99 7.02
N LEU A 74 18.98 2.78 8.08
CA LEU A 74 19.26 2.37 9.46
C LEU A 74 18.60 1.04 9.85
N CYS A 75 17.39 0.80 9.32
CA CYS A 75 16.65 -0.43 9.56
C CYS A 75 17.34 -1.69 8.99
N GLU A 76 18.10 -1.56 7.91
CA GLU A 76 18.86 -2.68 7.31
C GLU A 76 20.03 -3.06 8.20
N PHE A 77 20.75 -2.05 8.71
CA PHE A 77 21.94 -2.23 9.52
C PHE A 77 21.66 -2.91 10.87
N VAL A 78 20.50 -2.62 11.47
CA VAL A 78 20.12 -3.21 12.76
C VAL A 78 19.40 -4.55 12.63
N CYS A 79 19.17 -5.04 11.41
CA CYS A 79 18.46 -6.28 11.20
C CYS A 79 19.30 -7.46 11.73
N PRO A 80 18.78 -8.31 12.64
CA PRO A 80 19.57 -9.36 13.26
C PRO A 80 19.75 -10.61 12.40
N THR A 81 19.17 -10.65 11.19
CA THR A 81 19.27 -11.79 10.27
C THR A 81 20.56 -11.72 9.46
N ASP A 82 21.13 -12.87 9.08
CA ASP A 82 22.40 -12.94 8.31
C ASP A 82 22.38 -12.10 7.03
N LYS A 83 21.22 -12.12 6.34
CA LYS A 83 20.87 -11.16 5.30
C LYS A 83 19.69 -10.32 5.80
N PRO A 84 19.75 -8.98 5.77
CA PRO A 84 18.66 -8.14 6.26
C PRO A 84 17.31 -8.51 5.62
N ALA A 85 16.32 -8.80 6.46
CA ALA A 85 14.94 -9.04 6.03
C ALA A 85 14.18 -7.73 5.71
N ILE A 86 14.83 -6.58 5.90
CA ILE A 86 14.34 -5.26 5.52
C ILE A 86 15.47 -4.55 4.77
N PHE A 87 15.16 -3.97 3.62
CA PHE A 87 16.12 -3.31 2.73
C PHE A 87 15.49 -2.09 2.04
N VAL A 88 16.28 -1.07 1.74
CA VAL A 88 15.80 0.15 1.07
C VAL A 88 15.97 0.02 -0.44
N LEU A 89 14.90 0.32 -1.16
CA LEU A 89 14.91 0.42 -2.61
C LEU A 89 14.54 1.84 -3.08
N PRO A 90 14.96 2.24 -4.29
CA PRO A 90 14.44 3.43 -4.94
C PRO A 90 12.91 3.43 -4.98
N ARG A 91 12.29 4.61 -4.84
CA ARG A 91 10.82 4.75 -4.71
C ARG A 91 10.07 4.23 -5.94
N ASP A 92 10.63 4.44 -7.12
CA ASP A 92 10.13 3.97 -8.41
C ASP A 92 10.15 2.45 -8.56
N VAL A 93 11.07 1.77 -7.87
CA VAL A 93 11.16 0.30 -7.84
C VAL A 93 10.25 -0.28 -6.75
N ALA A 94 10.22 0.35 -5.56
CA ALA A 94 9.48 -0.15 -4.42
C ALA A 94 7.96 0.07 -4.51
N LEU A 95 7.53 1.21 -5.07
CA LEU A 95 6.13 1.63 -5.04
C LEU A 95 5.44 1.34 -6.37
N GLY A 96 4.26 0.72 -6.29
CA GLY A 96 3.38 0.54 -7.44
C GLY A 96 2.61 1.81 -7.81
N LYS A 97 2.10 1.85 -9.04
CA LYS A 97 1.16 2.88 -9.51
C LYS A 97 -0.23 2.29 -9.67
N ILE A 98 -1.24 2.99 -9.18
CA ILE A 98 -2.63 2.60 -9.40
C ILE A 98 -3.01 2.94 -10.85
N GLY A 99 -3.59 1.99 -11.57
CA GLY A 99 -4.10 2.25 -12.92
C GLY A 99 -5.24 3.26 -12.92
N LYS A 100 -5.41 4.01 -14.02
CA LYS A 100 -6.39 5.12 -14.13
C LYS A 100 -7.86 4.70 -13.92
N HIS A 101 -8.15 3.41 -14.05
CA HIS A 101 -9.49 2.83 -13.91
C HIS A 101 -9.93 2.64 -12.46
N TYR A 102 -9.01 2.68 -11.49
CA TYR A 102 -9.35 2.52 -10.08
C TYR A 102 -9.38 3.89 -9.40
N VAL A 103 -10.56 4.29 -8.94
CA VAL A 103 -10.79 5.50 -8.15
C VAL A 103 -11.05 5.09 -6.71
N ARG A 104 -10.29 5.62 -5.75
CA ARG A 104 -10.58 5.43 -4.32
C ARG A 104 -11.49 6.56 -3.87
N GLY A 105 -12.76 6.26 -3.63
CA GLY A 105 -13.78 7.28 -3.31
C GLY A 105 -13.58 8.04 -1.99
N TRP A 106 -12.67 7.58 -1.12
CA TRP A 106 -12.33 8.20 0.16
C TRP A 106 -10.93 8.85 0.18
N MET A 107 -10.21 8.84 -0.94
CA MET A 107 -9.02 9.67 -1.07
C MET A 107 -9.46 11.03 -1.60
N GLU A 108 -9.21 12.08 -0.81
CA GLU A 108 -9.36 13.47 -1.21
C GLU A 108 -8.28 13.83 -2.24
N THR A 109 -8.33 13.23 -3.42
CA THR A 109 -7.58 13.73 -4.57
C THR A 109 -8.52 14.57 -5.40
N GLU A 110 -8.30 15.88 -5.36
CA GLU A 110 -8.98 16.88 -6.20
C GLU A 110 -8.87 16.58 -7.70
N GLU A 111 -7.93 15.72 -8.10
CA GLU A 111 -7.75 15.32 -9.49
C GLU A 111 -8.78 14.26 -9.94
N ASN A 112 -9.74 14.75 -10.73
CA ASN A 112 -10.60 14.00 -11.65
C ASN A 112 -11.79 13.24 -11.06
N VAL A 113 -12.17 13.42 -9.79
CA VAL A 113 -13.42 12.81 -9.28
C VAL A 113 -14.63 13.46 -9.93
N GLU A 114 -14.72 14.80 -9.90
CA GLU A 114 -15.84 15.52 -10.50
C GLU A 114 -15.92 15.36 -12.02
N GLU A 115 -14.78 15.41 -12.73
CA GLU A 115 -14.77 15.24 -14.18
C GLU A 115 -15.19 13.82 -14.59
N LYS A 116 -14.69 12.78 -13.91
CA LYS A 116 -15.10 11.40 -14.19
C LYS A 116 -16.56 11.12 -13.83
N ILE A 117 -17.07 11.74 -12.75
CA ILE A 117 -18.50 11.66 -12.40
C ILE A 117 -19.33 12.28 -13.52
N LYS A 118 -18.97 13.49 -13.98
CA LYS A 118 -19.66 14.18 -15.08
C LYS A 118 -19.60 13.39 -16.39
N GLU A 119 -18.46 12.77 -16.72
CA GLU A 119 -18.34 11.89 -17.89
C GLU A 119 -19.26 10.67 -17.76
N ARG A 120 -19.25 10.00 -16.60
CA ARG A 120 -20.11 8.85 -16.34
C ARG A 120 -21.60 9.20 -16.37
N GLU A 121 -21.99 10.36 -15.85
CA GLU A 121 -23.37 10.86 -15.92
C GLU A 121 -23.81 11.12 -17.37
N LYS A 122 -22.92 11.68 -18.21
CA LYS A 122 -23.19 11.86 -19.65
C LYS A 122 -23.34 10.53 -20.38
N GLU A 123 -22.55 9.52 -20.03
CA GLU A 123 -22.71 8.16 -20.57
C GLU A 123 -24.06 7.56 -20.17
N LEU A 124 -24.44 7.68 -18.90
CA LEU A 124 -25.71 7.18 -18.37
C LEU A 124 -26.92 7.89 -18.99
N GLN A 125 -26.84 9.18 -19.26
CA GLN A 125 -27.91 9.91 -19.96
C GLN A 125 -28.09 9.46 -21.42
N LYS A 126 -27.01 9.00 -22.07
CA LYS A 126 -27.06 8.44 -23.43
C LYS A 126 -27.47 6.98 -23.44
N TRP A 127 -27.36 6.29 -22.30
CA TRP A 127 -27.71 4.89 -22.18
C TRP A 127 -29.23 4.73 -22.22
N GLN A 128 -29.73 4.14 -23.31
CA GLN A 128 -31.11 3.71 -23.42
C GLN A 128 -31.18 2.25 -22.92
N PRO A 129 -31.74 1.99 -21.73
CA PRO A 129 -31.97 0.63 -21.29
C PRO A 129 -32.95 -0.03 -22.26
N LYS A 130 -32.53 -1.15 -22.87
CA LYS A 130 -33.48 -2.02 -23.57
C LYS A 130 -34.53 -2.49 -22.58
N THR A 131 -35.80 -2.52 -22.98
CA THR A 131 -36.83 -3.10 -22.13
C THR A 131 -36.55 -4.59 -21.94
N PRO A 132 -37.01 -5.21 -20.84
CA PRO A 132 -36.94 -6.66 -20.71
C PRO A 132 -37.54 -7.40 -21.91
N GLU A 133 -38.52 -6.82 -22.59
CA GLU A 133 -39.10 -7.37 -23.82
C GLU A 133 -38.12 -7.33 -25.01
N ASP A 134 -37.35 -6.26 -25.18
CA ASP A 134 -36.32 -6.14 -26.22
C ASP A 134 -35.17 -7.15 -26.06
N TYR A 135 -34.92 -7.61 -24.84
CA TYR A 135 -33.94 -8.67 -24.54
C TYR A 135 -34.48 -10.07 -24.87
N LEU A 136 -35.79 -10.28 -24.71
CA LEU A 136 -36.45 -11.57 -24.98
C LEU A 136 -36.80 -11.78 -26.46
N ASN A 137 -36.80 -10.70 -27.25
CA ASN A 137 -37.17 -10.72 -28.67
C ASN A 137 -35.98 -10.60 -29.64
N THR A 138 -34.73 -10.72 -29.17
CA THR A 138 -33.59 -10.87 -30.09
C THR A 138 -33.67 -12.24 -30.75
N GLY A 139 -34.10 -12.27 -32.01
CA GLY A 139 -34.37 -13.47 -32.82
C GLY A 139 -33.18 -14.42 -33.06
N ASP A 140 -32.02 -14.17 -32.46
CA ASP A 140 -30.81 -15.01 -32.54
C ASP A 140 -30.87 -16.29 -31.66
N LEU A 141 -31.95 -16.53 -30.92
CA LEU A 141 -32.08 -17.68 -30.02
C LEU A 141 -32.81 -18.90 -30.62
N LEU A 142 -33.31 -18.80 -31.85
CA LEU A 142 -34.09 -19.87 -32.50
C LEU A 142 -33.56 -20.31 -33.87
N ASP A 143 -32.45 -19.73 -34.34
CA ASP A 143 -31.80 -20.12 -35.59
C ASP A 143 -30.68 -21.14 -35.30
N GLU A 144 -31.05 -22.37 -34.92
CA GLU A 144 -30.25 -23.60 -35.07
C GLU A 144 -31.03 -24.66 -35.85
#